data_AF-A0A6A3G730-F1
#
_entry.id   AF-A0A6A3G730-F1
#
_cell.length_a   1.000
_cell.length_b   1.000
_cell.length_c   1.000
_cell.angle_alpha   90.00
_cell.angle_beta   90.00
_cell.angle_gamma   90.00
#
_symmetry.space_group_name_H-M   'P 1'
#
loop_
_entity.id
_entity.type
_entity.pdbx_description
1 polymer ?
#
loop_
_entity_poly.entity_id
_entity_poly.type
_entity_poly.pdbx_seq_one_letter_code
_entity_poly.pdbx_strand_id
1 'polypeptide(L)'
;MKAPESDAEDREEPATWTNAQLEQLEDALKRKKLQAFLVEDSFMKIMRLKIVGTLQGPVTAPVVTTDKLDAIKMLMHLLKEAGIV
;
A
#
# COMPACT_ATOMS: atom_id res chain seq x y z
N MET A 1 -13.92 -10.73 61.93
CA MET A 1 -13.97 -9.52 61.06
C MET A 1 -13.19 -9.85 59.80
N LYS A 2 -13.75 -9.49 58.64
CA LYS A 2 -13.38 -9.96 57.29
C LYS A 2 -12.10 -9.27 56.77
N ALA A 3 -11.21 -10.01 56.13
CA ALA A 3 -9.99 -9.49 55.49
C ALA A 3 -10.33 -8.69 54.21
N PRO A 4 -9.52 -7.69 53.82
CA PRO A 4 -9.72 -6.93 52.60
C PRO A 4 -9.05 -7.66 51.44
N GLU A 5 -9.83 -8.35 50.62
CA GLU A 5 -9.36 -8.85 49.33
C GLU A 5 -10.08 -8.05 48.25
N SER A 6 -9.62 -6.81 48.10
CA SER A 6 -9.82 -6.06 46.87
C SER A 6 -8.66 -6.44 45.96
N ASP A 7 -8.70 -7.66 45.45
CA ASP A 7 -7.97 -7.97 44.22
C ASP A 7 -8.70 -7.19 43.13
N ALA A 8 -8.18 -5.99 42.86
CA ALA A 8 -8.52 -5.25 41.66
C ALA A 8 -7.92 -6.07 40.53
N GLU A 9 -8.68 -7.09 40.13
CA GLU A 9 -8.48 -7.86 38.93
C GLU A 9 -8.41 -6.82 37.82
N ASP A 10 -7.18 -6.47 37.44
CA ASP A 10 -6.82 -5.78 36.21
C ASP A 10 -7.26 -6.73 35.10
N ARG A 11 -8.57 -6.77 34.90
CA ARG A 11 -9.20 -7.42 33.77
C ARG A 11 -8.73 -6.55 32.62
N GLU A 12 -7.60 -6.95 32.05
CA GLU A 12 -7.30 -6.71 30.65
C GLU A 12 -8.51 -7.25 29.89
N GLU A 13 -9.53 -6.41 29.73
CA GLU A 13 -10.64 -6.68 28.85
C GLU A 13 -10.00 -7.03 27.51
N PRO A 14 -10.34 -8.17 26.89
CA PRO A 14 -9.78 -8.51 25.60
C PRO A 14 -10.10 -7.36 24.67
N ALA A 15 -9.05 -6.64 24.24
CA ALA A 15 -9.20 -5.42 23.47
C ALA A 15 -10.13 -5.72 22.30
N THR A 16 -11.36 -5.22 22.36
CA THR A 16 -12.36 -5.48 21.34
C THR A 16 -12.07 -4.48 20.24
N TRP A 17 -11.25 -4.90 19.28
CA TRP A 17 -10.86 -4.03 18.19
C TRP A 17 -12.10 -3.64 17.39
N THR A 18 -12.24 -2.34 17.13
CA THR A 18 -13.26 -1.86 16.20
C THR A 18 -12.90 -2.28 14.78
N ASN A 19 -13.92 -2.46 13.92
CA ASN A 19 -13.69 -2.79 12.51
C ASN A 19 -12.75 -1.77 11.82
N ALA A 20 -12.85 -0.49 12.17
CA ALA A 20 -11.97 0.56 11.65
C ALA A 20 -10.49 0.35 12.05
N GLN A 21 -10.22 -0.12 13.27
CA GLN A 21 -8.85 -0.44 13.70
C GLN A 21 -8.31 -1.67 12.97
N LEU A 22 -9.18 -2.65 12.67
CA LEU A 22 -8.81 -3.82 11.90
C LEU A 22 -8.47 -3.44 10.44
N GLU A 23 -9.29 -2.61 9.81
CA GLU A 23 -9.03 -2.06 8.47
C GLU A 23 -7.72 -1.27 8.42
N GLN A 24 -7.47 -0.42 9.42
CA GLN A 24 -6.22 0.33 9.53
C GLN A 24 -5.00 -0.58 9.66
N LEU A 25 -5.11 -1.68 10.42
CA LEU A 25 -4.06 -2.68 10.55
C LEU A 25 -3.82 -3.42 9.23
N GLU A 26 -4.88 -3.85 8.55
CA GLU A 26 -4.76 -4.48 7.24
C GLU A 26 -4.06 -3.58 6.24
N ASP A 27 -4.43 -2.31 6.22
CA ASP A 27 -3.82 -1.32 5.34
C ASP A 27 -2.36 -1.06 5.69
N ALA A 28 -2.03 -1.00 6.99
CA ALA A 28 -0.64 -0.90 7.44
C ALA A 28 0.17 -2.12 7.00
N LEU A 29 -0.40 -3.32 7.12
CA LEU A 29 0.24 -4.56 6.68
C LEU A 29 0.44 -4.60 5.16
N LYS A 30 -0.57 -4.20 4.38
CA LYS A 30 -0.50 -4.10 2.91
C LYS A 30 0.61 -3.12 2.49
N ARG A 31 0.67 -1.93 3.12
CA ARG A 31 1.74 -0.95 2.88
C ARG A 31 3.12 -1.49 3.20
N LYS A 32 3.28 -2.19 4.33
CA LYS A 32 4.56 -2.79 4.72
C LYS A 32 5.03 -3.86 3.72
N LYS A 33 4.11 -4.73 3.27
CA LYS A 33 4.41 -5.74 2.24
C LYS A 33 4.79 -5.11 0.91
N LEU A 34 4.08 -4.07 0.49
CA LEU A 34 4.42 -3.32 -0.72
C LEU A 34 5.80 -2.69 -0.62
N GLN A 35 6.14 -2.05 0.51
CA GLN A 35 7.46 -1.48 0.72
C GLN A 35 8.56 -2.54 0.62
N ALA A 36 8.38 -3.70 1.26
CA ALA A 36 9.32 -4.81 1.17
C ALA A 36 9.49 -5.27 -0.30
N PHE A 37 8.38 -5.43 -1.03
CA PHE A 37 8.43 -5.79 -2.45
C PHE A 37 9.21 -4.76 -3.28
N LEU A 38 8.95 -3.46 -3.10
CA LEU A 38 9.64 -2.39 -3.82
C LEU A 38 11.14 -2.32 -3.52
N VAL A 39 11.53 -2.69 -2.30
CA VAL A 39 12.92 -2.58 -1.83
C VAL A 39 13.72 -3.85 -2.10
N GLU A 40 13.10 -5.02 -1.98
CA GLU A 40 13.79 -6.32 -1.94
C GLU A 40 13.75 -7.06 -3.28
N ASP A 41 12.66 -6.93 -4.05
CA ASP A 41 12.50 -7.63 -5.32
C ASP A 41 13.53 -7.15 -6.35
N SER A 42 14.18 -8.11 -7.03
CA SER A 42 15.28 -7.83 -7.96
C SER A 42 14.82 -7.03 -9.17
N PHE A 43 13.61 -7.31 -9.70
CA PHE A 43 13.04 -6.53 -10.79
C PHE A 43 12.67 -5.13 -10.31
N MET A 44 12.08 -4.99 -9.12
CA MET A 44 11.71 -3.68 -8.58
C MET A 44 12.94 -2.81 -8.26
N LYS A 45 14.03 -3.42 -7.78
CA LYS A 45 15.34 -2.78 -7.62
C LYS A 45 15.94 -2.28 -8.93
N ILE A 46 15.77 -3.04 -10.02
CA ILE A 46 16.23 -2.66 -11.37
C ILE A 46 15.35 -1.54 -11.92
N MET A 47 14.03 -1.70 -11.79
CA MET A 47 13.05 -0.73 -12.24
C MET A 47 13.19 0.60 -11.52
N ARG A 48 13.80 0.63 -10.31
CA ARG A 48 13.98 1.80 -9.44
C ARG A 48 12.86 2.78 -9.71
N LEU A 49 11.63 2.47 -9.28
CA LEU A 49 10.46 3.34 -9.46
C LEU A 49 10.73 4.70 -8.80
N LYS A 50 11.54 5.52 -9.47
CA LYS A 50 11.61 6.95 -9.35
C LYS A 50 10.33 7.35 -10.03
N ILE A 51 9.31 7.61 -9.25
CA ILE A 51 8.32 8.57 -9.67
C ILE A 51 9.13 9.85 -9.91
N VAL A 52 9.47 10.12 -11.17
CA VAL A 52 10.24 11.30 -11.54
C VAL A 52 9.24 12.46 -11.49
N GLY A 53 9.31 13.25 -10.43
CA GLY A 53 8.36 14.33 -10.17
C GLY A 53 7.17 13.90 -9.30
N THR A 54 6.33 14.86 -8.93
CA THR A 54 5.00 14.59 -8.38
C THR A 54 4.10 14.11 -9.52
N LEU A 55 3.44 12.95 -9.38
CA LEU A 55 2.40 12.54 -10.34
C LEU A 55 1.33 13.64 -10.39
N GLN A 56 1.27 14.36 -11.51
CA GLN A 56 0.26 15.40 -11.71
C GLN A 56 -0.93 14.76 -12.44
N GLY A 57 -2.05 14.63 -11.74
CA GLY A 57 -3.32 14.18 -12.33
C GLY A 57 -3.59 12.67 -12.24
N PRO A 58 -4.84 12.26 -12.52
CA PRO A 58 -5.21 10.85 -12.58
C PRO A 58 -4.55 10.18 -13.79
N VAL A 59 -3.88 9.04 -13.58
CA VAL A 59 -3.33 8.21 -14.66
C VAL A 59 -4.34 7.12 -14.99
N THR A 60 -4.68 6.98 -16.27
CA THR A 60 -5.59 5.94 -16.74
C THR A 60 -4.92 4.56 -16.67
N ALA A 61 -5.68 3.50 -16.35
CA ALA A 61 -5.12 2.14 -16.38
C ALA A 61 -4.78 1.73 -17.83
N PRO A 62 -3.61 1.11 -18.08
CA PRO A 62 -3.30 0.59 -19.41
C PRO A 62 -4.26 -0.53 -19.81
N VAL A 63 -4.69 -0.51 -21.07
CA VAL A 63 -5.47 -1.59 -21.68
C VAL A 63 -4.51 -2.72 -22.09
N VAL A 64 -4.92 -3.97 -21.94
CA VAL A 64 -4.08 -5.09 -22.43
C VAL A 64 -4.25 -5.22 -23.95
N THR A 65 -3.13 -5.17 -24.68
CA THR A 65 -3.09 -5.39 -26.13
C THR A 65 -2.01 -6.40 -26.48
N THR A 66 -2.25 -7.21 -27.52
CA THR A 66 -1.28 -8.15 -28.09
C THR A 66 -0.37 -7.48 -29.12
N ASP A 67 -0.74 -6.30 -29.63
CA ASP A 67 0.08 -5.54 -30.56
C ASP A 67 1.15 -4.71 -29.83
N LYS A 68 2.40 -4.93 -30.23
CA LYS A 68 3.55 -4.29 -29.58
C LYS A 68 3.59 -2.78 -29.82
N LEU A 69 3.20 -2.31 -31.01
CA LEU A 69 3.25 -0.89 -31.33
C LEU A 69 2.18 -0.13 -30.56
N ASP A 70 0.98 -0.69 -30.44
CA ASP A 70 -0.11 -0.12 -29.66
C ASP A 70 0.19 -0.13 -28.16
N ALA A 71 0.85 -1.18 -27.64
CA ALA A 71 1.36 -1.18 -26.27
C ALA A 71 2.35 -0.03 -26.03
N ILE A 72 3.27 0.21 -26.98
CA ILE A 72 4.25 1.31 -26.88
C ILE A 72 3.55 2.68 -26.94
N LYS A 73 2.62 2.89 -27.88
CA LYS A 73 1.86 4.15 -27.97
C LYS A 73 1.12 4.46 -26.67
N MET A 74 0.47 3.43 -26.10
CA MET A 74 -0.28 3.56 -24.87
C MET A 74 0.63 3.87 -23.68
N LEU A 75 1.79 3.20 -23.56
CA LEU A 75 2.78 3.55 -22.55
C LEU A 75 3.23 5.02 -22.68
N MET A 76 3.54 5.47 -23.89
CA MET A 76 3.96 6.87 -24.11
C MET A 76 2.86 7.87 -23.75
N HIS A 77 1.59 7.53 -24.00
CA HIS A 77 0.46 8.36 -23.61
C HIS A 77 0.35 8.48 -22.09
N LEU A 78 0.44 7.36 -21.36
CA LEU A 78 0.38 7.34 -19.90
C LEU A 78 1.53 8.11 -19.25
N LEU A 79 2.74 8.00 -19.78
CA LEU A 79 3.88 8.75 -19.28
C LEU A 79 3.69 10.28 -19.48
N LYS A 80 3.05 10.68 -20.57
CA LYS A 80 2.67 12.09 -20.82
C LYS A 80 1.58 12.56 -19.86
N GLU A 81 0.52 11.76 -19.66
CA GLU A 81 -0.53 12.05 -18.67
C GLU A 81 0.04 12.25 -17.26
N ALA A 82 1.05 11.44 -16.90
CA ALA A 82 1.73 11.52 -15.62
C ALA A 82 2.75 12.68 -15.50
N GLY A 83 3.00 13.44 -16.57
CA GLY A 83 3.97 14.54 -16.60
C GLY A 83 5.44 14.10 -16.60
N ILE A 84 5.74 12.89 -17.09
CA ILE A 84 7.10 12.31 -17.10
C ILE A 84 7.86 12.67 -18.39
N VAL A 85 7.16 12.86 -19.51
CA VAL A 85 7.70 13.19 -20.85
C VAL A 85 6.89 14.29 -21.53
#